data_AF-A0A135V786-F1
#
_entry.id   AF-A0A135V786-F1
#
_cell.length_a   1.000
_cell.length_b   1.000
_cell.length_c   1.000
_cell.angle_alpha   90.00
_cell.angle_beta   90.00
_cell.angle_gamma   90.00
#
_symmetry.space_group_name_H-M   'P 1'
#
loop_
_entity.id
_entity.type
_entity.pdbx_description
1 polymer ?
#
loop_
_entity_poly.entity_id
_entity_poly.type
_entity_poly.pdbx_seq_one_letter_code
_entity_poly.pdbx_strand_id
1 'polypeptide(L)'
;MCAVKGRASTLGFTSYLTKPVDNVNAACIDALLDGGAVLYCKANVPQGLVVMEGENRVFGCTLNPHNLSLTAGGSTSGEGALVAFRGSPLGVGTDFGGSIRVSSLANGCSGSVLQLGACHGTVSSTPIQGAGLSLVSELSWKYDPTMVRSQWRDVARKPNLIVGLWLGDDEVPVLPPIRRAMETAAAALIEAGHTVIPVSTPNNGSISRSMEVAMRSLGMDPQNTLMQLLDDAQEEVLPALTPLKAMLNGRPKITYEDFLANTSEKLDYRQAWYTTWAVEEFDVLLYPASRSTAVPHGTFGSPFYTVIWNLLDCPSAVIPYLKADRFKDHAVIEGYDAEKVNSETTAKPHDHLHSSPAVTLTKMHFSNILAHTALFAVSVGYPLPPFQPSCTDLNQASALPSHDEVSELQAPIDGFDIVIPQWEVQAAPGSEKLILAGTVEQVLSELQAINPNYAEDFGLDFELPSPAVHKRNDFDGAAFACNVTKAMADQRIIVKGAKYLRGVKGKPHHPPGPNTCARVSCSWKSAIWWCSHAQTPRDLDSFGMIADGADHIIQGCQTNSEWIDGQTWHKDNWSVIVGRANC
;
A
#
# COMPACT_ATOMS: atom_id res chain seq x y z
N MET A 1 7.34 3.43 -18.49
CA MET A 1 7.21 4.41 -17.41
C MET A 1 8.23 4.01 -16.35
N CYS A 2 9.09 4.94 -15.89
CA CYS A 2 10.35 4.73 -15.17
C CYS A 2 11.39 3.85 -15.90
N ALA A 3 12.51 4.47 -16.28
CA ALA A 3 13.64 3.76 -16.87
C ALA A 3 14.29 2.85 -15.82
N VAL A 4 14.50 1.59 -16.18
CA VAL A 4 15.19 0.60 -15.33
C VAL A 4 16.27 -0.03 -16.17
N LYS A 5 17.52 0.10 -15.74
CA LYS A 5 18.69 -0.35 -16.47
C LYS A 5 18.55 -1.82 -16.87
N GLY A 6 18.78 -2.11 -18.15
CA GLY A 6 18.68 -3.44 -18.73
C GLY A 6 17.24 -3.90 -19.02
N ARG A 7 16.24 -3.04 -18.84
CA ARG A 7 14.82 -3.36 -19.11
C ARG A 7 14.26 -2.46 -20.20
N ALA A 8 13.28 -2.97 -20.93
CA ALA A 8 12.57 -2.19 -21.95
C ALA A 8 11.58 -1.21 -21.33
N SER A 9 11.34 -0.11 -22.03
CA SER A 9 10.31 0.90 -21.72
C SER A 9 9.43 1.11 -22.95
N THR A 10 8.47 0.21 -23.18
CA THR A 10 7.65 0.22 -24.40
C THR A 10 6.61 1.34 -24.45
N LEU A 11 6.17 1.81 -23.28
CA LEU A 11 5.07 2.78 -23.14
C LEU A 11 3.76 2.30 -23.83
N GLY A 12 3.63 0.98 -24.05
CA GLY A 12 2.50 0.40 -24.77
C GLY A 12 2.56 0.52 -26.31
N PHE A 13 3.64 1.05 -26.89
CA PHE A 13 3.85 1.07 -28.34
C PHE A 13 4.58 -0.19 -28.81
N THR A 14 4.08 -0.88 -29.84
CA THR A 14 4.82 -2.00 -30.45
C THR A 14 6.11 -1.55 -31.13
N SER A 15 6.16 -0.33 -31.70
CA SER A 15 7.38 0.23 -32.29
C SER A 15 8.52 0.38 -31.27
N TYR A 16 8.22 0.37 -29.97
CA TYR A 16 9.22 0.48 -28.91
C TYR A 16 9.78 -0.88 -28.48
N LEU A 17 9.25 -1.99 -28.99
CA LEU A 17 9.77 -3.34 -28.70
C LEU A 17 11.17 -3.56 -29.30
N THR A 18 11.50 -2.85 -30.38
CA THR A 18 12.81 -2.93 -31.05
C THR A 18 13.79 -1.87 -30.57
N LYS A 19 13.35 -0.92 -29.74
CA LYS A 19 14.25 0.08 -29.17
C LYS A 19 15.21 -0.58 -28.17
N PRO A 20 16.45 -0.08 -28.06
CA PRO A 20 17.37 -0.54 -27.03
C PRO A 20 16.73 -0.46 -25.64
N VAL A 21 17.07 -1.41 -24.78
CA VAL A 21 16.72 -1.34 -23.35
C VAL A 21 17.38 -0.12 -22.71
N ASP A 22 16.77 0.39 -21.65
CA ASP A 22 17.31 1.52 -20.90
C ASP A 22 18.72 1.17 -20.38
N ASN A 23 19.70 2.05 -20.61
CA ASN A 23 21.09 1.85 -20.15
C ASN A 23 21.36 2.46 -18.77
N VAL A 24 20.41 3.24 -18.26
CA VAL A 24 20.44 3.91 -16.95
C VAL A 24 19.11 3.74 -16.24
N ASN A 25 19.13 3.81 -14.91
CA ASN A 25 17.94 3.92 -14.10
C ASN A 25 17.41 5.36 -14.14
N ALA A 26 16.10 5.53 -13.92
CA ALA A 26 15.57 6.83 -13.54
C ALA A 26 16.02 7.21 -12.13
N ALA A 27 16.13 8.51 -11.83
CA ALA A 27 16.56 9.02 -10.53
C ALA A 27 15.78 8.42 -9.34
N CYS A 28 14.45 8.29 -9.48
CA CYS A 28 13.61 7.68 -8.45
C CYS A 28 13.89 6.18 -8.25
N ILE A 29 14.37 5.47 -9.28
CA ILE A 29 14.74 4.06 -9.22
C ILE A 29 16.06 3.90 -8.46
N ASP A 30 17.06 4.73 -8.75
CA ASP A 30 18.32 4.73 -7.98
C ASP A 30 18.08 5.10 -6.51
N ALA A 31 17.24 6.10 -6.24
CA ALA A 31 16.84 6.45 -4.87
C ALA A 31 16.17 5.28 -4.11
N LEU A 32 15.31 4.50 -4.79
CA LEU A 32 14.67 3.33 -4.19
C LEU A 32 15.67 2.19 -3.94
N LEU A 33 16.55 1.91 -4.90
CA LEU A 33 17.58 0.88 -4.76
C LEU A 33 18.56 1.21 -3.63
N ASP A 34 18.99 2.48 -3.53
CA ASP A 34 19.88 2.94 -2.47
C ASP A 34 19.19 2.94 -1.09
N GLY A 35 17.86 3.02 -1.06
CA GLY A 35 17.06 2.76 0.13
C GLY A 35 16.77 1.28 0.43
N GLY A 36 17.35 0.35 -0.32
CA GLY A 36 17.22 -1.09 -0.10
C GLY A 36 15.98 -1.73 -0.74
N ALA A 37 15.25 -1.02 -1.61
CA ALA A 37 14.10 -1.58 -2.30
C ALA A 37 14.53 -2.68 -3.30
N VAL A 38 13.74 -3.74 -3.39
CA VAL A 38 13.93 -4.81 -4.38
C VAL A 38 12.91 -4.65 -5.50
N LEU A 39 13.40 -4.30 -6.69
CA LEU A 39 12.58 -4.17 -7.88
C LEU A 39 12.40 -5.54 -8.55
N TYR A 40 11.17 -5.99 -8.70
CA TYR A 40 10.90 -7.34 -9.23
C TYR A 40 10.06 -7.36 -10.52
N CYS A 41 9.33 -6.28 -10.84
CA CYS A 41 8.56 -6.19 -12.07
C CYS A 41 8.42 -4.74 -12.57
N LYS A 42 8.02 -4.60 -13.84
CA LYS A 42 7.47 -3.35 -14.39
C LYS A 42 5.99 -3.60 -14.70
N ALA A 43 5.11 -2.78 -14.16
CA ALA A 43 3.67 -2.96 -14.33
C ALA A 43 3.15 -2.34 -15.64
N ASN A 44 1.97 -2.80 -16.06
CA ASN A 44 1.35 -2.41 -17.33
C ASN A 44 0.83 -0.95 -17.30
N VAL A 45 0.79 -0.32 -18.48
CA VAL A 45 0.40 1.08 -18.69
C VAL A 45 -0.45 1.22 -19.96
N PRO A 46 -1.29 2.25 -20.13
CA PRO A 46 -1.91 2.51 -21.41
C PRO A 46 -0.90 2.93 -22.46
N GLN A 47 -1.29 2.74 -23.72
CA GLN A 47 -0.56 3.23 -24.87
C GLN A 47 -0.31 4.73 -24.75
N GLY A 48 0.97 5.11 -24.73
CA GLY A 48 1.42 6.51 -24.65
C GLY A 48 1.24 7.20 -23.30
N LEU A 49 0.71 6.53 -22.26
CA LEU A 49 0.50 7.09 -20.90
C LEU A 49 -0.55 8.21 -20.77
N VAL A 50 -1.30 8.49 -21.83
CA VAL A 50 -2.12 9.72 -21.97
C VAL A 50 -3.62 9.52 -21.72
N VAL A 51 -4.05 8.27 -21.48
CA VAL A 51 -5.44 7.94 -21.15
C VAL A 51 -5.55 7.39 -19.73
N MET A 52 -6.72 7.55 -19.13
CA MET A 52 -7.00 7.16 -17.75
C MET A 52 -7.50 5.70 -17.65
N GLU A 53 -6.97 4.84 -18.52
CA GLU A 53 -7.27 3.41 -18.61
C GLU A 53 -5.99 2.59 -18.80
N GLY A 54 -6.07 1.26 -18.75
CA GLY A 54 -4.90 0.38 -18.69
C GLY A 54 -4.67 -0.48 -19.92
N GLU A 55 -4.98 -0.01 -21.13
CA GLU A 55 -4.92 -0.81 -22.35
C GLU A 55 -3.80 -0.36 -23.32
N ASN A 56 -3.09 -1.35 -23.87
CA ASN A 56 -2.14 -1.17 -24.97
C ASN A 56 -2.04 -2.42 -25.85
N ARG A 57 -1.44 -2.28 -27.04
CA ARG A 57 -1.34 -3.37 -28.02
C ARG A 57 -0.22 -4.37 -27.72
N VAL A 58 0.70 -4.06 -26.81
CA VAL A 58 1.84 -4.92 -26.44
C VAL A 58 1.45 -5.95 -25.38
N PHE A 59 0.73 -5.52 -24.34
CA PHE A 59 0.43 -6.31 -23.14
C PHE A 59 -1.08 -6.47 -22.89
N GLY A 60 -1.93 -5.83 -23.70
CA GLY A 60 -3.38 -5.88 -23.55
C GLY A 60 -3.91 -4.97 -22.45
N CYS A 61 -5.11 -5.29 -21.96
CA CYS A 61 -5.84 -4.52 -20.96
C CYS A 61 -5.56 -5.00 -19.54
N THR A 62 -5.26 -4.06 -18.65
CA THR A 62 -5.18 -4.28 -17.20
C THR A 62 -6.59 -4.33 -16.61
N LEU A 63 -6.92 -5.42 -15.93
CA LEU A 63 -8.24 -5.63 -15.33
C LEU A 63 -8.24 -5.19 -13.86
N ASN A 64 -9.38 -4.65 -13.42
CA ASN A 64 -9.59 -4.29 -12.03
C ASN A 64 -9.76 -5.56 -11.17
N PRO A 65 -8.97 -5.75 -10.10
CA PRO A 65 -8.98 -6.97 -9.30
C PRO A 65 -10.26 -7.17 -8.48
N HIS A 66 -11.07 -6.11 -8.30
CA HIS A 66 -12.36 -6.21 -7.61
C HIS A 66 -13.50 -6.58 -8.54
N ASN A 67 -13.43 -6.19 -9.82
CA ASN A 67 -14.40 -6.55 -10.84
C ASN A 67 -13.79 -6.44 -12.24
N LEU A 68 -13.62 -7.57 -12.92
CA LEU A 68 -12.95 -7.65 -14.23
C LEU A 68 -13.67 -6.88 -15.35
N SER A 69 -14.95 -6.55 -15.18
CA SER A 69 -15.72 -5.72 -16.12
C SER A 69 -15.44 -4.23 -16.00
N LEU A 70 -14.70 -3.80 -14.97
CA LEU A 70 -14.36 -2.40 -14.70
C LEU A 70 -12.90 -2.11 -15.05
N THR A 71 -12.65 -0.85 -15.42
CA THR A 71 -11.29 -0.33 -15.63
C THR A 71 -10.48 -0.39 -14.34
N ALA A 72 -9.19 -0.71 -14.46
CA ALA A 72 -8.20 -0.54 -13.40
C ALA A 72 -7.78 0.93 -13.24
N GLY A 73 -8.34 1.85 -14.03
CA GLY A 73 -7.85 3.23 -14.13
C GLY A 73 -6.49 3.28 -14.82
N GLY A 74 -5.94 4.48 -14.98
CA GLY A 74 -4.65 4.66 -15.64
C GLY A 74 -4.15 6.10 -15.50
N SER A 75 -2.94 6.41 -15.96
CA SER A 75 -2.03 5.53 -16.70
C SER A 75 -1.22 4.55 -15.84
N THR A 76 -1.26 4.68 -14.51
CA THR A 76 -0.57 3.77 -13.58
C THR A 76 -1.38 2.49 -13.29
N SER A 77 -1.98 1.93 -14.34
CA SER A 77 -3.00 0.88 -14.26
C SER A 77 -2.50 -0.40 -13.58
N GLY A 78 -1.33 -0.90 -14.00
CA GLY A 78 -0.76 -2.15 -13.50
C GLY A 78 -0.35 -2.05 -12.04
N GLU A 79 0.23 -0.93 -11.60
CA GLU A 79 0.60 -0.74 -10.19
C GLU A 79 -0.66 -0.70 -9.31
N GLY A 80 -1.69 0.05 -9.72
CA GLY A 80 -2.95 0.14 -8.97
C GLY A 80 -3.59 -1.24 -8.77
N ALA A 81 -3.65 -2.05 -9.83
CA ALA A 81 -4.15 -3.42 -9.76
C ALA A 81 -3.25 -4.29 -8.85
N LEU A 82 -1.93 -4.27 -9.08
CA LEU A 82 -0.94 -5.08 -8.35
C LEU A 82 -0.92 -4.83 -6.85
N VAL A 83 -1.04 -3.56 -6.46
CA VAL A 83 -1.17 -3.13 -5.06
C VAL A 83 -2.50 -3.61 -4.48
N ALA A 84 -3.61 -3.46 -5.21
CA ALA A 84 -4.94 -3.84 -4.72
C ALA A 84 -5.12 -5.34 -4.51
N PHE A 85 -4.58 -6.22 -5.36
CA PHE A 85 -4.56 -7.67 -5.11
C PHE A 85 -3.39 -8.14 -4.23
N ARG A 86 -2.63 -7.22 -3.64
CA ARG A 86 -1.50 -7.46 -2.72
C ARG A 86 -0.32 -8.21 -3.35
N GLY A 87 -0.17 -8.09 -4.67
CA GLY A 87 1.03 -8.57 -5.37
C GLY A 87 2.25 -7.69 -5.12
N SER A 88 2.06 -6.40 -4.82
CA SER A 88 3.14 -5.50 -4.36
C SER A 88 2.71 -4.69 -3.14
N PRO A 89 3.58 -4.48 -2.13
CA PRO A 89 3.29 -3.56 -1.04
C PRO A 89 3.35 -2.09 -1.47
N LEU A 90 4.15 -1.80 -2.50
CA LEU A 90 4.47 -0.47 -3.00
C LEU A 90 4.61 -0.48 -4.53
N GLY A 91 4.04 0.52 -5.19
CA GLY A 91 4.16 0.76 -6.63
C GLY A 91 4.65 2.17 -6.93
N VAL A 92 5.24 2.36 -8.10
CA VAL A 92 5.74 3.67 -8.55
C VAL A 92 5.12 4.01 -9.90
N GLY A 93 4.48 5.17 -9.95
CA GLY A 93 3.83 5.71 -11.13
C GLY A 93 4.24 7.14 -11.44
N THR A 94 3.52 7.74 -12.38
CA THR A 94 3.61 9.16 -12.69
C THR A 94 2.21 9.74 -12.75
N ASP A 95 2.05 11.03 -12.44
CA ASP A 95 0.75 11.68 -12.43
C ASP A 95 0.82 13.07 -13.08
N PHE A 96 0.32 13.19 -14.32
CA PHE A 96 0.17 14.48 -15.01
C PHE A 96 -1.27 15.00 -14.99
N GLY A 97 -2.25 14.11 -15.03
CA GLY A 97 -3.67 14.48 -15.04
C GLY A 97 -4.53 13.67 -14.09
N GLY A 98 -3.93 12.91 -13.17
CA GLY A 98 -4.63 11.99 -12.27
C GLY A 98 -4.18 10.54 -12.31
N SER A 99 -3.10 10.22 -13.03
CA SER A 99 -2.81 8.82 -13.37
C SER A 99 -2.58 7.86 -12.20
N ILE A 100 -2.03 8.34 -11.09
CA ILE A 100 -1.94 7.54 -9.85
C ILE A 100 -3.29 7.56 -9.13
N ARG A 101 -3.90 8.73 -9.02
CA ARG A 101 -5.13 8.95 -8.26
C ARG A 101 -6.33 8.21 -8.83
N VAL A 102 -6.48 8.21 -10.15
CA VAL A 102 -7.50 7.47 -10.90
C VAL A 102 -7.29 5.97 -10.74
N SER A 103 -6.06 5.48 -10.92
CA SER A 103 -5.75 4.04 -10.71
C SER A 103 -6.03 3.63 -9.26
N SER A 104 -5.73 4.50 -8.30
CA SER A 104 -5.94 4.22 -6.87
C SER A 104 -7.44 4.19 -6.51
N LEU A 105 -8.21 5.18 -6.99
CA LEU A 105 -9.67 5.20 -6.88
C LEU A 105 -10.30 3.94 -7.52
N ALA A 106 -9.88 3.60 -8.74
CA ALA A 106 -10.51 2.52 -9.48
C ALA A 106 -10.32 1.17 -8.78
N ASN A 107 -9.11 0.92 -8.27
CA ASN A 107 -8.76 -0.34 -7.61
C ASN A 107 -8.98 -0.32 -6.09
N GLY A 108 -9.58 0.73 -5.52
CA GLY A 108 -9.86 0.79 -4.08
C GLY A 108 -8.60 0.73 -3.19
N CYS A 109 -7.48 1.26 -3.67
CA CYS A 109 -6.24 1.40 -2.91
C CYS A 109 -5.89 2.87 -2.64
N SER A 110 -5.00 3.12 -1.68
CA SER A 110 -4.51 4.48 -1.42
C SER A 110 -3.48 4.88 -2.50
N GLY A 111 -3.44 6.17 -2.83
CA GLY A 111 -2.46 6.70 -3.77
C GLY A 111 -2.11 8.12 -3.44
N SER A 112 -0.82 8.47 -3.49
CA SER A 112 -0.36 9.82 -3.18
C SER A 112 0.50 10.36 -4.31
N VAL A 113 0.24 11.61 -4.68
CA VAL A 113 1.05 12.37 -5.63
C VAL A 113 1.90 13.35 -4.82
N LEU A 114 3.22 13.20 -4.94
CA LEU A 114 4.21 14.15 -4.46
C LEU A 114 4.90 14.80 -5.66
N GLN A 115 4.81 16.12 -5.78
CA GLN A 115 5.52 16.82 -6.84
C GLN A 115 6.91 17.20 -6.33
N LEU A 116 7.95 16.56 -6.88
CA LEU A 116 9.35 16.77 -6.51
C LEU A 116 10.15 17.26 -7.73
N GLY A 117 9.96 18.50 -8.17
CA GLY A 117 10.72 19.06 -9.30
C GLY A 117 10.53 18.30 -10.64
N ALA A 118 11.48 18.44 -11.57
CA ALA A 118 11.31 18.07 -12.98
C ALA A 118 11.16 16.55 -13.27
N CYS A 119 11.23 15.69 -12.25
CA CYS A 119 10.91 14.28 -12.35
C CYS A 119 9.55 13.98 -11.69
N HIS A 120 8.56 13.62 -12.52
CA HIS A 120 7.19 13.27 -12.12
C HIS A 120 7.06 11.87 -11.48
N GLY A 121 8.09 11.38 -10.78
CA GLY A 121 8.09 10.06 -10.14
C GLY A 121 7.31 10.09 -8.83
N THR A 122 6.24 9.30 -8.74
CA THR A 122 5.29 9.32 -7.60
C THR A 122 4.89 7.92 -7.18
N VAL A 123 4.50 7.75 -5.91
CA VAL A 123 4.37 6.44 -5.25
C VAL A 123 2.90 6.09 -5.04
N SER A 124 2.47 4.93 -5.55
CA SER A 124 1.20 4.30 -5.16
C SER A 124 1.51 3.29 -4.04
N SER A 125 0.79 3.30 -2.92
CA SER A 125 1.08 2.41 -1.80
C SER A 125 -0.20 1.82 -1.22
N THR A 126 -0.11 0.62 -0.63
CA THR A 126 -1.10 0.20 0.39
C THR A 126 -1.09 1.19 1.58
N PRO A 127 -2.11 1.25 2.47
CA PRO A 127 -2.52 2.50 3.09
C PRO A 127 -1.37 3.20 3.82
N ILE A 128 -1.08 4.43 3.39
CA ILE A 128 -0.18 5.41 4.01
C ILE A 128 1.07 4.83 4.71
N GLN A 129 1.86 4.02 4.00
CA GLN A 129 3.26 3.84 4.40
C GLN A 129 4.06 5.04 3.93
N GLY A 130 4.17 6.06 4.80
CA GLY A 130 4.97 7.26 4.57
C GLY A 130 6.46 7.01 4.31
N ALA A 131 6.98 5.82 4.62
CA ALA A 131 8.39 5.44 4.46
C ALA A 131 8.86 5.45 3.00
N GLY A 132 8.06 4.93 2.06
CA GLY A 132 8.43 4.92 0.63
C GLY A 132 8.46 6.32 0.01
N LEU A 133 7.60 7.21 0.50
CA LEU A 133 7.47 8.60 0.05
C LEU A 133 8.56 9.51 0.64
N SER A 134 8.92 9.33 1.92
CA SER A 134 10.06 10.01 2.56
C SER A 134 11.37 9.64 1.87
N LEU A 135 11.60 8.35 1.61
CA LEU A 135 12.81 7.86 0.93
C LEU A 135 12.99 8.46 -0.48
N VAL A 136 11.93 8.46 -1.30
CA VAL A 136 11.98 9.05 -2.64
C VAL A 136 12.23 10.56 -2.55
N SER A 137 11.63 11.26 -1.59
CA SER A 137 11.92 12.68 -1.41
C SER A 137 13.39 12.92 -1.00
N GLU A 138 13.90 12.20 -0.01
CA GLU A 138 15.21 12.44 0.61
C GLU A 138 16.41 12.14 -0.28
N LEU A 139 16.25 11.22 -1.22
CA LEU A 139 17.35 10.71 -2.03
C LEU A 139 17.30 11.20 -3.48
N SER A 140 16.14 11.58 -4.02
CA SER A 140 16.02 11.82 -5.47
C SER A 140 16.83 13.02 -5.97
N TRP A 141 17.00 14.10 -5.20
CA TRP A 141 17.85 15.24 -5.62
C TRP A 141 19.35 14.89 -5.68
N LYS A 142 19.77 13.74 -5.13
CA LYS A 142 21.15 13.25 -5.31
C LYS A 142 21.39 12.74 -6.73
N TYR A 143 20.33 12.27 -7.41
CA TYR A 143 20.41 11.68 -8.75
C TYR A 143 19.84 12.62 -9.83
N ASP A 144 19.00 13.60 -9.47
CA ASP A 144 18.50 14.63 -10.38
C ASP A 144 18.78 16.05 -9.84
N PRO A 145 19.75 16.77 -10.42
CA PRO A 145 20.14 18.11 -9.96
C PRO A 145 19.09 19.19 -10.27
N THR A 146 18.06 18.87 -11.06
CA THR A 146 16.96 19.81 -11.36
C THR A 146 15.85 19.78 -10.31
N MET A 147 15.92 18.84 -9.37
CA MET A 147 14.95 18.74 -8.29
C MET A 147 15.10 19.84 -7.24
N VAL A 148 13.97 20.26 -6.68
CA VAL A 148 13.98 21.09 -5.49
C VAL A 148 14.53 20.27 -4.33
N ARG A 149 15.67 20.70 -3.79
CA ARG A 149 16.27 20.11 -2.61
C ARG A 149 15.42 20.43 -1.38
N SER A 150 14.51 19.53 -1.01
CA SER A 150 13.58 19.72 0.11
C SER A 150 13.63 18.54 1.06
N GLN A 151 14.25 18.71 2.22
CA GLN A 151 14.28 17.65 3.22
C GLN A 151 12.87 17.25 3.67
N TRP A 152 12.70 15.95 3.93
CA TRP A 152 11.57 15.51 4.72
C TRP A 152 11.59 16.26 6.05
N ARG A 153 10.44 16.82 6.43
CA ARG A 153 10.30 17.57 7.68
C ARG A 153 9.25 16.89 8.51
N ASP A 154 9.65 16.43 9.69
CA ASP A 154 8.70 16.08 10.74
C ASP A 154 8.12 17.38 11.29
N VAL A 155 6.85 17.61 11.00
CA VAL A 155 6.14 18.80 11.48
C VAL A 155 5.12 18.37 12.51
N ALA A 156 4.98 19.17 13.56
CA ALA A 156 4.00 18.95 14.61
C ALA A 156 2.60 18.75 14.01
N ARG A 157 1.96 17.64 14.38
CA ARG A 157 0.58 17.34 13.98
C ARG A 157 -0.34 18.32 14.69
N LYS A 158 -1.15 19.05 13.93
CA LYS A 158 -2.21 19.88 14.50
C LYS A 158 -3.34 18.94 14.98
N PRO A 159 -3.78 19.02 16.25
CA PRO A 159 -4.82 18.11 16.76
C PRO A 159 -6.16 18.33 16.06
N ASN A 160 -6.51 19.59 15.78
CA ASN A 160 -7.75 19.97 15.11
C ASN A 160 -7.44 20.71 13.81
N LEU A 161 -7.85 20.16 12.67
CA LEU A 161 -7.70 20.80 11.36
C LEU A 161 -8.93 21.67 11.04
N ILE A 162 -8.71 22.72 10.26
CA ILE A 162 -9.74 23.39 9.46
C ILE A 162 -9.71 22.72 8.08
N VAL A 163 -10.75 21.97 7.76
CA VAL A 163 -10.88 21.21 6.52
C VAL A 163 -11.83 21.95 5.60
N GLY A 164 -11.33 22.46 4.48
CA GLY A 164 -12.18 22.94 3.40
C GLY A 164 -12.88 21.77 2.73
N LEU A 165 -14.20 21.84 2.55
CA LEU A 165 -15.01 20.82 1.91
C LEU A 165 -15.52 21.35 0.58
N TRP A 166 -14.92 20.88 -0.52
CA TRP A 166 -15.41 21.14 -1.87
C TRP A 166 -16.15 19.90 -2.37
N LEU A 167 -17.44 20.01 -2.64
CA LEU A 167 -18.31 18.86 -2.91
C LEU A 167 -18.41 18.47 -4.39
N GLY A 168 -17.85 19.30 -5.25
CA GLY A 168 -17.99 19.17 -6.68
C GLY A 168 -18.12 20.53 -7.36
N ASP A 169 -17.96 20.53 -8.67
CA ASP A 169 -18.30 21.65 -9.53
C ASP A 169 -19.69 21.41 -10.16
N ASP A 170 -20.50 22.46 -10.30
CA ASP A 170 -21.82 22.37 -10.91
C ASP A 170 -21.75 21.97 -12.40
N GLU A 171 -20.64 22.25 -13.09
CA GLU A 171 -20.42 21.84 -14.48
C GLU A 171 -20.27 20.31 -14.62
N VAL A 172 -19.72 19.64 -13.59
CA VAL A 172 -19.44 18.21 -13.59
C VAL A 172 -19.86 17.60 -12.25
N PRO A 173 -21.17 17.51 -11.98
CA PRO A 173 -21.67 17.10 -10.67
C PRO A 173 -21.30 15.65 -10.36
N VAL A 174 -20.92 15.39 -9.11
CA VAL A 174 -20.55 14.05 -8.64
C VAL A 174 -21.76 13.13 -8.53
N LEU A 175 -21.55 11.84 -8.74
CA LEU A 175 -22.59 10.81 -8.62
C LEU A 175 -22.88 10.48 -7.15
N PRO A 176 -24.05 9.89 -6.83
CA PRO A 176 -24.52 9.73 -5.46
C PRO A 176 -23.56 8.96 -4.53
N PRO A 177 -22.88 7.88 -4.96
CA PRO A 177 -21.90 7.19 -4.11
C PRO A 177 -20.73 8.09 -3.68
N ILE A 178 -20.28 8.97 -4.59
CA ILE A 178 -19.21 9.93 -4.31
C ILE A 178 -19.72 11.03 -3.37
N ARG A 179 -20.91 11.59 -3.65
CA ARG A 179 -21.54 12.59 -2.80
C ARG A 179 -21.68 12.10 -1.36
N ARG A 180 -22.21 10.89 -1.18
CA ARG A 180 -22.38 10.26 0.14
C ARG A 180 -21.04 10.02 0.83
N ALA A 181 -20.02 9.55 0.12
CA ALA A 181 -18.69 9.35 0.69
C ALA A 181 -18.10 10.67 1.21
N MET A 182 -18.23 11.76 0.44
CA MET A 182 -17.79 13.10 0.83
C MET A 182 -18.52 13.64 2.07
N GLU A 183 -19.85 13.52 2.11
CA GLU A 183 -20.66 13.96 3.26
C GLU A 183 -20.37 13.16 4.52
N THR A 184 -20.27 11.83 4.38
CA THR A 184 -19.99 10.94 5.51
C THR A 184 -18.58 11.18 6.04
N ALA A 185 -17.61 11.45 5.17
CA ALA A 185 -16.25 11.80 5.57
C ALA A 185 -16.24 13.14 6.31
N ALA A 186 -16.93 14.15 5.80
CA ALA A 186 -17.06 15.45 6.46
C ALA A 186 -17.70 15.33 7.85
N ALA A 187 -18.78 14.54 7.98
CA ALA A 187 -19.44 14.31 9.26
C ALA A 187 -18.51 13.62 10.28
N ALA A 188 -17.77 12.59 9.85
CA ALA A 188 -16.82 11.89 10.71
C ALA A 188 -15.66 12.82 11.16
N LEU A 189 -15.19 13.72 10.30
CA LEU A 189 -14.18 14.72 10.67
C LEU A 189 -14.70 15.70 11.73
N ILE A 190 -15.97 16.13 11.63
CA ILE A 190 -16.60 16.99 12.63
C ILE A 190 -16.71 16.25 13.97
N GLU A 191 -17.13 14.99 13.96
CA GLU A 191 -17.23 14.14 15.16
C GLU A 191 -15.87 13.93 15.83
N ALA A 192 -14.80 13.81 15.04
CA ALA A 192 -13.42 13.73 15.50
C ALA A 192 -12.85 15.07 16.03
N GLY A 193 -13.62 16.16 16.04
CA GLY A 193 -13.23 17.46 16.59
C GLY A 193 -12.55 18.41 15.61
N HIS A 194 -12.59 18.12 14.30
CA HIS A 194 -12.11 19.04 13.27
C HIS A 194 -13.19 20.04 12.86
N THR A 195 -12.76 21.22 12.39
CA THR A 195 -13.66 22.20 11.79
C THR A 195 -13.78 21.91 10.30
N VAL A 196 -14.99 21.73 9.78
CA VAL A 196 -15.22 21.57 8.34
C VAL A 196 -15.96 22.79 7.80
N ILE A 197 -15.39 23.46 6.79
CA ILE A 197 -15.98 24.64 6.17
C ILE A 197 -16.32 24.36 4.70
N PRO A 198 -17.51 24.74 4.20
CA PRO A 198 -17.82 24.58 2.79
C PRO A 198 -16.94 25.51 1.95
N VAL A 199 -16.39 24.99 0.85
CA VAL A 199 -15.59 25.75 -0.13
C VAL A 199 -16.29 25.67 -1.48
N SER A 200 -16.53 26.83 -2.09
CA SER A 200 -17.07 26.93 -3.44
C SER A 200 -15.96 27.00 -4.49
N THR A 201 -16.27 26.60 -5.73
CA THR A 201 -15.38 26.83 -6.86
C THR A 201 -15.07 28.34 -6.97
N PRO A 202 -13.79 28.76 -7.05
CA PRO A 202 -13.45 30.16 -7.23
C PRO A 202 -14.01 30.69 -8.56
N ASN A 203 -14.31 31.99 -8.60
CA ASN A 203 -14.44 32.68 -9.88
C ASN A 203 -13.18 32.40 -10.71
N ASN A 204 -13.35 32.09 -12.01
CA ASN A 204 -12.25 31.72 -12.89
C ASN A 204 -11.52 30.40 -12.54
N GLY A 205 -12.02 29.62 -11.58
CA GLY A 205 -11.44 28.37 -11.09
C GLY A 205 -12.19 27.10 -11.49
N SER A 206 -13.12 27.16 -12.46
CA SER A 206 -13.98 26.02 -12.80
C SER A 206 -13.22 24.79 -13.33
N ILE A 207 -13.85 23.63 -13.14
CA ILE A 207 -13.26 22.35 -13.52
C ILE A 207 -13.10 22.21 -15.04
N SER A 208 -14.02 22.75 -15.86
CA SER A 208 -13.88 22.70 -17.31
C SER A 208 -12.72 23.56 -17.80
N ARG A 209 -12.53 24.76 -17.21
CA ARG A 209 -11.38 25.61 -17.53
C ARG A 209 -10.07 24.90 -17.20
N SER A 210 -10.01 24.19 -16.07
CA SER A 210 -8.82 23.40 -15.71
C SER A 210 -8.48 22.36 -16.78
N MET A 211 -9.50 21.63 -17.26
CA MET A 211 -9.31 20.62 -18.29
C MET A 211 -8.85 21.24 -19.60
N GLU A 212 -9.44 22.37 -20.00
CA GLU A 212 -9.07 23.08 -21.22
C GLU A 212 -7.59 23.53 -21.19
N VAL A 213 -7.17 24.22 -20.12
CA VAL A 213 -5.80 24.73 -19.97
C VAL A 213 -4.78 23.58 -19.90
N ALA A 214 -5.11 22.49 -19.20
CA ALA A 214 -4.25 21.31 -19.12
C ALA A 214 -4.11 20.61 -20.49
N MET A 215 -5.22 20.40 -21.20
CA MET A 215 -5.20 19.74 -22.52
C MET A 215 -4.62 20.63 -23.61
N ARG A 216 -4.70 21.95 -23.47
CA ARG A 216 -3.96 22.90 -24.31
C ARG A 216 -2.46 22.72 -24.08
N SER A 217 -2.02 22.62 -22.82
CA SER A 217 -0.62 22.39 -22.44
C SER A 217 -0.04 21.09 -23.03
N LEU A 218 -0.81 20.00 -23.05
CA LEU A 218 -0.40 18.74 -23.68
C LEU A 218 -0.20 18.89 -25.20
N GLY A 219 -1.04 19.70 -25.85
CA GLY A 219 -1.00 19.93 -27.29
C GLY A 219 -0.06 21.06 -27.73
N MET A 220 0.87 21.49 -26.87
CA MET A 220 1.85 22.55 -27.19
C MET A 220 3.06 22.06 -27.96
N ASP A 221 3.17 20.75 -28.19
CA ASP A 221 4.23 20.17 -29.01
C ASP A 221 3.97 20.47 -30.50
N PRO A 222 4.75 21.36 -31.13
CA PRO A 222 4.54 21.74 -32.52
C PRO A 222 4.86 20.61 -33.51
N GLN A 223 5.57 19.57 -33.06
CA GLN A 223 5.90 18.39 -33.87
C GLN A 223 4.80 17.34 -33.79
N ASN A 224 3.86 17.47 -32.85
CA ASN A 224 2.84 16.46 -32.58
C ASN A 224 3.46 15.07 -32.36
N THR A 225 4.56 15.02 -31.60
CA THR A 225 5.42 13.85 -31.40
C THR A 225 4.62 12.63 -30.96
N LEU A 226 3.67 12.81 -30.04
CA LEU A 226 2.80 11.72 -29.59
C LEU A 226 2.05 11.05 -30.76
N MET A 227 1.51 11.85 -31.69
CA MET A 227 0.81 11.32 -32.87
C MET A 227 1.79 10.71 -33.86
N GLN A 228 2.98 11.30 -34.04
CA GLN A 228 4.04 10.67 -34.84
C GLN A 228 4.41 9.29 -34.30
N LEU A 229 4.55 9.14 -32.97
CA LEU A 229 4.85 7.85 -32.35
C LEU A 229 3.74 6.81 -32.54
N LEU A 230 2.47 7.25 -32.54
CA LEU A 230 1.32 6.41 -32.84
C LEU A 230 1.30 6.00 -34.31
N ASP A 231 1.55 6.93 -35.23
CA ASP A 231 1.57 6.68 -36.67
C ASP A 231 2.78 5.81 -37.08
N ASP A 232 3.95 6.04 -36.48
CA ASP A 232 5.17 5.23 -36.65
C ASP A 232 4.98 3.78 -36.21
N ALA A 233 4.13 3.55 -35.22
CA ALA A 233 3.78 2.20 -34.79
C ALA A 233 2.90 1.46 -35.80
N GLN A 234 2.29 2.16 -36.76
CA GLN A 234 1.28 1.62 -37.68
C GLN A 234 0.16 0.84 -36.94
N GLU A 235 -0.10 1.22 -35.69
CA GLU A 235 -1.08 0.57 -34.83
C GLU A 235 -2.46 1.20 -35.03
N GLU A 236 -3.49 0.37 -34.99
CA GLU A 236 -4.85 0.89 -34.84
C GLU A 236 -4.98 1.59 -33.49
N VAL A 237 -5.25 2.89 -33.55
CA VAL A 237 -5.46 3.77 -32.38
C VAL A 237 -6.59 3.18 -31.53
N LEU A 238 -6.30 2.95 -30.25
CA LEU A 238 -7.31 2.45 -29.32
C LEU A 238 -8.51 3.40 -29.26
N PRO A 239 -9.75 2.90 -29.08
CA PRO A 239 -10.93 3.75 -28.98
C PRO A 239 -10.77 4.89 -27.96
N ALA A 240 -10.17 4.61 -26.79
CA ALA A 240 -9.88 5.58 -25.74
C ALA A 240 -8.97 6.75 -26.18
N LEU A 241 -8.13 6.56 -27.21
CA LEU A 241 -7.24 7.60 -27.76
C LEU A 241 -7.89 8.41 -28.89
N THR A 242 -9.05 8.01 -29.39
CA THR A 242 -9.74 8.70 -30.50
C THR A 242 -10.04 10.17 -30.19
N PRO A 243 -10.59 10.53 -29.01
CA PRO A 243 -10.83 11.94 -28.68
C PRO A 243 -9.54 12.77 -28.66
N LEU A 244 -8.45 12.18 -28.14
CA LEU A 244 -7.14 12.84 -28.10
C LEU A 244 -6.57 13.05 -29.50
N LYS A 245 -6.65 12.04 -30.39
CA LYS A 245 -6.22 12.15 -31.79
C LYS A 245 -7.01 13.23 -32.53
N ALA A 246 -8.33 13.27 -32.36
CA ALA A 246 -9.17 14.31 -32.94
C ALA A 246 -8.79 15.72 -32.43
N MET A 247 -8.53 15.83 -31.13
CA MET A 247 -8.10 17.09 -30.50
C MET A 247 -6.75 17.59 -31.04
N LEU A 248 -5.80 16.69 -31.33
CA LEU A 248 -4.43 17.07 -31.75
C LEU A 248 -4.30 17.26 -33.26
N ASN A 249 -5.01 16.49 -34.10
CA ASN A 249 -4.85 16.52 -35.55
C ASN A 249 -5.48 17.75 -36.26
N GLY A 250 -6.30 18.53 -35.57
CA GLY A 250 -7.01 19.68 -36.14
C GLY A 250 -6.49 21.05 -35.73
N ARG A 251 -5.39 21.12 -34.96
CA ARG A 251 -4.94 22.38 -34.37
C ARG A 251 -4.04 23.20 -35.31
N PRO A 252 -4.20 24.54 -35.33
CA PRO A 252 -3.23 25.40 -36.01
C PRO A 252 -1.85 25.26 -35.35
N LYS A 253 -0.80 25.58 -36.11
CA LYS A 253 0.57 25.55 -35.59
C LYS A 253 0.69 26.50 -34.41
N ILE A 254 1.05 25.93 -33.24
CA ILE A 254 1.23 26.67 -32.00
C ILE A 254 2.39 27.67 -32.16
N THR A 255 2.13 28.92 -31.80
CA THR A 255 3.10 30.02 -31.78
C THR A 255 3.74 30.16 -30.39
N TYR A 256 4.80 30.97 -30.30
CA TYR A 256 5.38 31.31 -29.00
C TYR A 256 4.41 32.15 -28.16
N GLU A 257 3.61 33.01 -28.80
CA GLU A 257 2.57 33.81 -28.18
C GLU A 257 1.48 32.93 -27.56
N ASP A 258 1.06 31.86 -28.24
CA ASP A 258 0.13 30.87 -27.69
C ASP A 258 0.71 30.17 -26.44
N PHE A 259 2.02 29.88 -26.47
CA PHE A 259 2.73 29.30 -25.33
C PHE A 259 2.71 30.24 -24.12
N LEU A 260 3.02 31.52 -24.33
CA LEU A 260 2.97 32.55 -23.30
C LEU A 260 1.55 32.77 -22.77
N ALA A 261 0.54 32.82 -23.64
CA ALA A 261 -0.85 33.02 -23.27
C ALA A 261 -1.37 31.90 -22.36
N ASN A 262 -1.15 30.63 -22.73
CA ASN A 262 -1.50 29.49 -21.88
C ASN A 262 -0.69 29.46 -20.58
N THR A 263 0.56 29.93 -20.58
CA THR A 263 1.34 30.05 -19.35
C THR A 263 0.74 31.11 -18.42
N SER A 264 0.29 32.25 -18.95
CA SER A 264 -0.45 33.27 -18.19
C SER A 264 -1.76 32.69 -17.64
N GLU A 265 -2.55 31.99 -18.47
CA GLU A 265 -3.82 31.39 -18.02
C GLU A 265 -3.63 30.37 -16.90
N LYS A 266 -2.55 29.57 -16.93
CA LYS A 266 -2.20 28.66 -15.82
C LYS A 266 -1.93 29.42 -14.52
N LEU A 267 -1.23 30.55 -14.60
CA LEU A 267 -0.95 31.39 -13.44
C LEU A 267 -2.23 32.05 -12.90
N ASP A 268 -3.09 32.55 -13.78
CA ASP A 268 -4.38 33.15 -13.40
C ASP A 268 -5.30 32.11 -12.73
N TYR A 269 -5.36 30.90 -13.30
CA TYR A 269 -6.11 29.79 -12.71
C TYR A 269 -5.57 29.41 -11.33
N ARG A 270 -4.23 29.36 -11.18
CA ARG A 270 -3.59 29.09 -9.89
C ARG A 270 -3.87 30.16 -8.86
N GLN A 271 -3.80 31.43 -9.27
CA GLN A 271 -4.09 32.56 -8.41
C GLN A 271 -5.53 32.53 -7.89
N ALA A 272 -6.50 32.10 -8.70
CA ALA A 272 -7.89 32.00 -8.27
C ALA A 272 -8.06 31.06 -7.07
N TRP A 273 -7.52 29.84 -7.15
CA TRP A 273 -7.56 28.87 -6.06
C TRP A 273 -6.71 29.28 -4.86
N TYR A 274 -5.54 29.90 -5.08
CA TYR A 274 -4.68 30.38 -3.99
C TYR A 274 -5.35 31.51 -3.21
N THR A 275 -6.05 32.41 -3.89
CA THR A 275 -6.84 33.46 -3.25
C THR A 275 -7.96 32.85 -2.40
N THR A 276 -8.70 31.86 -2.89
CA THR A 276 -9.71 31.16 -2.09
C THR A 276 -9.09 30.53 -0.85
N TRP A 277 -7.96 29.85 -0.99
CA TRP A 277 -7.28 29.25 0.16
C TRP A 277 -6.81 30.29 1.18
N ALA A 278 -6.29 31.43 0.72
CA ALA A 278 -5.82 32.52 1.58
C ALA A 278 -6.96 33.25 2.30
N VAL A 279 -8.14 33.35 1.68
CA VAL A 279 -9.33 34.01 2.27
C VAL A 279 -10.04 33.09 3.26
N GLU A 280 -10.21 31.81 2.91
CA GLU A 280 -10.95 30.84 3.72
C GLU A 280 -10.09 30.18 4.81
N GLU A 281 -8.76 30.32 4.74
CA GLU A 281 -7.78 29.91 5.76
C GLU A 281 -7.87 28.44 6.24
N PHE A 282 -8.23 27.50 5.36
CA PHE A 282 -8.25 26.07 5.70
C PHE A 282 -6.85 25.41 5.64
N ASP A 283 -6.62 24.37 6.44
CA ASP A 283 -5.34 23.64 6.51
C ASP A 283 -5.18 22.62 5.37
N VAL A 284 -6.29 22.04 4.93
CA VAL A 284 -6.38 20.97 3.92
C VAL A 284 -7.73 21.06 3.22
N LEU A 285 -7.79 20.68 1.94
CA LEU A 285 -9.04 20.58 1.19
C LEU A 285 -9.42 19.11 1.00
N LEU A 286 -10.64 18.76 1.39
CA LEU A 286 -11.33 17.51 1.09
C LEU A 286 -12.18 17.69 -0.17
N TYR A 287 -11.90 16.90 -1.20
CA TYR A 287 -12.59 16.97 -2.50
C TYR A 287 -12.80 15.59 -3.17
N PRO A 288 -13.71 15.47 -4.16
CA PRO A 288 -13.95 14.21 -4.86
C PRO A 288 -12.75 13.76 -5.70
N ALA A 289 -12.38 12.48 -5.66
CA ALA A 289 -11.32 11.94 -6.55
C ALA A 289 -11.77 11.87 -8.03
N SER A 290 -13.07 11.70 -8.26
CA SER A 290 -13.68 11.54 -9.58
C SER A 290 -15.16 11.87 -9.49
N ARG A 291 -15.81 12.06 -10.66
CA ARG A 291 -17.26 12.16 -10.77
C ARG A 291 -17.95 10.88 -10.32
N SER A 292 -17.37 9.73 -10.63
CA SER A 292 -17.94 8.39 -10.41
C SER A 292 -16.92 7.48 -9.72
N THR A 293 -17.37 6.28 -9.33
CA THR A 293 -16.46 5.19 -8.98
C THR A 293 -15.87 4.57 -10.27
N ALA A 294 -15.15 3.44 -10.19
CA ALA A 294 -14.62 2.75 -11.36
C ALA A 294 -15.76 2.41 -12.35
N VAL A 295 -15.49 2.65 -13.63
CA VAL A 295 -16.48 2.50 -14.71
C VAL A 295 -16.11 1.32 -15.62
N PRO A 296 -17.01 0.89 -16.53
CA PRO A 296 -16.68 -0.10 -17.56
C PRO A 296 -15.48 0.31 -18.42
N HIS A 297 -14.78 -0.68 -18.97
CA HIS A 297 -13.67 -0.45 -19.91
C HIS A 297 -14.07 0.46 -21.07
N GLY A 298 -13.18 1.37 -21.46
CA GLY A 298 -13.40 2.33 -22.54
C GLY A 298 -14.30 3.52 -22.20
N THR A 299 -14.72 3.69 -20.94
CA THR A 299 -15.73 4.68 -20.56
C THR A 299 -15.32 5.67 -19.47
N PHE A 300 -14.05 5.68 -19.02
CA PHE A 300 -13.62 6.58 -17.92
C PHE A 300 -13.84 8.08 -18.21
N GLY A 301 -13.64 8.49 -19.47
CA GLY A 301 -13.75 9.90 -19.86
C GLY A 301 -12.61 10.76 -19.30
N SER A 302 -12.89 12.05 -19.09
CA SER A 302 -11.87 13.03 -18.70
C SER A 302 -11.70 13.13 -17.18
N PRO A 303 -10.45 13.18 -16.66
CA PRO A 303 -10.15 13.20 -15.23
C PRO A 303 -10.28 14.59 -14.59
N PHE A 304 -11.47 15.19 -14.73
CA PHE A 304 -11.80 16.55 -14.30
C PHE A 304 -11.33 16.88 -12.88
N TYR A 305 -11.62 16.00 -11.92
CA TYR A 305 -11.36 16.26 -10.50
C TYR A 305 -9.90 16.11 -10.09
N THR A 306 -9.05 15.49 -10.91
CA THR A 306 -7.64 15.26 -10.57
C THR A 306 -6.71 16.22 -11.31
N VAL A 307 -7.02 16.60 -12.55
CA VAL A 307 -6.16 17.49 -13.35
C VAL A 307 -5.95 18.88 -12.75
N ILE A 308 -6.96 19.42 -12.03
CA ILE A 308 -6.87 20.70 -11.32
C ILE A 308 -5.58 20.76 -10.49
N TRP A 309 -5.32 19.71 -9.71
CA TRP A 309 -4.25 19.73 -8.72
C TRP A 309 -2.87 19.57 -9.35
N ASN A 310 -2.78 19.01 -10.56
CA ASN A 310 -1.54 19.06 -11.36
C ASN A 310 -1.29 20.48 -11.88
N LEU A 311 -2.33 21.19 -12.35
CA LEU A 311 -2.19 22.58 -12.78
C LEU A 311 -1.80 23.51 -11.64
N LEU A 312 -2.37 23.28 -10.46
CA LEU A 312 -2.05 24.04 -9.26
C LEU A 312 -0.69 23.70 -8.64
N ASP A 313 -0.07 22.60 -9.07
CA ASP A 313 1.16 22.06 -8.48
C ASP A 313 0.98 21.77 -6.97
N CYS A 314 -0.15 21.14 -6.63
CA CYS A 314 -0.53 20.83 -5.26
C CYS A 314 -0.39 19.32 -4.98
N PRO A 315 0.29 18.91 -3.90
CA PRO A 315 0.30 17.52 -3.47
C PRO A 315 -1.12 17.04 -3.13
N SER A 316 -1.44 15.81 -3.54
CA SER A 316 -2.77 15.26 -3.32
C SER A 316 -2.75 13.75 -3.09
N ALA A 317 -3.62 13.27 -2.19
CA ALA A 317 -3.72 11.87 -1.80
C ALA A 317 -5.17 11.38 -1.85
N VAL A 318 -5.39 10.27 -2.56
CA VAL A 318 -6.68 9.55 -2.65
C VAL A 318 -6.74 8.49 -1.58
N ILE A 319 -7.86 8.46 -0.86
CA ILE A 319 -8.17 7.51 0.19
C ILE A 319 -9.50 6.84 -0.17
N PRO A 320 -9.52 5.51 -0.40
CA PRO A 320 -10.77 4.77 -0.57
C PRO A 320 -11.65 4.98 0.65
N TYR A 321 -12.95 5.22 0.47
CA TYR A 321 -13.84 5.47 1.60
C TYR A 321 -15.27 5.02 1.28
N LEU A 322 -15.82 4.17 2.14
CA LEU A 322 -17.09 3.46 1.94
C LEU A 322 -17.10 2.52 0.71
N LYS A 323 -18.25 1.90 0.46
CA LYS A 323 -18.59 1.15 -0.75
C LYS A 323 -19.87 1.72 -1.36
N ALA A 324 -20.02 1.61 -2.68
CA ALA A 324 -21.26 1.97 -3.36
C ALA A 324 -22.41 1.04 -2.91
N ASP A 325 -23.59 1.59 -2.72
CA ASP A 325 -24.75 0.91 -2.16
C ASP A 325 -26.02 1.40 -2.85
N ARG A 326 -26.65 0.54 -3.67
CA ARG A 326 -27.86 0.88 -4.44
C ARG A 326 -29.01 1.45 -3.61
N PHE A 327 -29.15 1.04 -2.35
CA PHE A 327 -30.26 1.46 -1.50
C PHE A 327 -29.99 2.83 -0.88
N LYS A 328 -28.73 3.16 -0.63
CA LYS A 328 -28.32 4.46 -0.08
C LYS A 328 -28.04 5.49 -1.17
N ASP A 329 -27.60 5.04 -2.33
CA ASP A 329 -27.20 5.84 -3.48
C ASP A 329 -28.32 5.87 -4.52
N HIS A 330 -29.54 6.25 -4.15
CA HIS A 330 -30.73 6.20 -5.03
C HIS A 330 -31.12 7.57 -5.63
N ALA A 331 -30.32 8.61 -5.41
CA ALA A 331 -30.62 9.94 -5.95
C ALA A 331 -30.59 9.93 -7.49
N VAL A 332 -31.61 10.54 -8.10
CA VAL A 332 -31.74 10.62 -9.56
C VAL A 332 -30.85 11.73 -10.09
N ILE A 333 -29.82 11.36 -10.84
CA ILE A 333 -28.92 12.27 -11.54
C ILE A 333 -28.61 11.71 -12.93
N GLU A 334 -28.44 12.59 -13.91
CA GLU A 334 -28.12 12.19 -15.27
C GLU A 334 -26.81 11.38 -15.32
N GLY A 335 -26.85 10.26 -16.05
CA GLY A 335 -25.70 9.35 -16.19
C GLY A 335 -25.50 8.38 -15.02
N TYR A 336 -26.42 8.30 -14.07
CA TYR A 336 -26.36 7.37 -12.95
C TYR A 336 -27.61 6.48 -12.85
N ASP A 337 -27.38 5.19 -12.59
CA ASP A 337 -28.42 4.20 -12.38
C ASP A 337 -28.09 3.36 -11.15
N ALA A 338 -28.90 3.51 -10.11
CA ALA A 338 -28.72 2.83 -8.84
C ALA A 338 -28.87 1.31 -8.96
N GLU A 339 -29.70 0.80 -9.88
CA GLU A 339 -29.90 -0.64 -10.07
C GLU A 339 -28.66 -1.34 -10.64
N LYS A 340 -27.77 -0.58 -11.28
CA LYS A 340 -26.49 -1.10 -11.78
C LYS A 340 -25.44 -1.27 -10.69
N VAL A 341 -25.65 -0.65 -9.52
CA VAL A 341 -24.79 -0.82 -8.35
C VAL A 341 -25.03 -2.21 -7.75
N ASN A 342 -23.98 -3.02 -7.62
CA ASN A 342 -24.03 -4.39 -7.09
C ASN A 342 -24.86 -5.41 -7.91
N SER A 343 -25.14 -5.16 -9.20
CA SER A 343 -25.80 -6.15 -10.07
C SER A 343 -24.83 -7.27 -10.49
N GLU A 344 -25.22 -8.54 -10.29
CA GLU A 344 -24.49 -9.75 -10.73
C GLU A 344 -24.89 -10.22 -12.15
N THR A 345 -25.84 -9.55 -12.80
CA THR A 345 -26.41 -10.01 -14.07
C THR A 345 -25.50 -9.76 -15.26
N THR A 346 -24.96 -10.86 -15.77
CA THR A 346 -24.22 -11.06 -17.01
C THR A 346 -24.68 -10.21 -18.23
N ALA A 347 -23.70 -9.67 -18.96
CA ALA A 347 -23.63 -9.57 -20.43
C ALA A 347 -24.04 -8.28 -21.18
N LYS A 348 -23.82 -7.06 -20.65
CA LYS A 348 -23.66 -5.86 -21.51
C LYS A 348 -22.54 -4.91 -21.06
N PRO A 349 -21.82 -4.23 -21.99
CA PRO A 349 -20.60 -3.47 -21.68
C PRO A 349 -20.78 -2.13 -20.95
N HIS A 350 -22.01 -1.74 -20.59
CA HIS A 350 -22.31 -0.42 -20.03
C HIS A 350 -22.87 -0.44 -18.61
N ASP A 351 -22.89 -1.61 -18.01
CA ASP A 351 -23.56 -1.83 -16.74
C ASP A 351 -22.51 -2.41 -15.79
N HIS A 352 -22.47 -1.93 -14.55
CA HIS A 352 -21.82 -2.47 -13.34
C HIS A 352 -20.99 -1.38 -12.61
N LEU A 353 -21.32 -1.10 -11.35
CA LEU A 353 -20.56 -0.25 -10.43
C LEU A 353 -20.38 -1.04 -9.12
N HIS A 354 -19.24 -1.71 -8.96
CA HIS A 354 -18.89 -2.49 -7.76
C HIS A 354 -17.73 -1.87 -6.95
N SER A 355 -17.17 -0.76 -7.42
CA SER A 355 -15.99 -0.15 -6.81
C SER A 355 -16.32 0.80 -5.66
N SER A 356 -15.44 0.82 -4.66
CA SER A 356 -15.47 1.75 -3.54
C SER A 356 -15.37 3.20 -4.04
N PRO A 357 -16.25 4.12 -3.60
CA PRO A 357 -15.97 5.54 -3.75
C PRO A 357 -14.67 5.90 -3.04
N ALA A 358 -14.02 6.97 -3.49
CA ALA A 358 -12.81 7.48 -2.86
C ALA A 358 -12.91 8.98 -2.68
N VAL A 359 -12.37 9.45 -1.57
CA VAL A 359 -12.25 10.85 -1.21
C VAL A 359 -10.79 11.27 -1.32
N THR A 360 -10.55 12.55 -1.54
CA THR A 360 -9.18 13.05 -1.78
C THR A 360 -8.87 14.23 -0.88
N LEU A 361 -7.64 14.26 -0.40
CA LEU A 361 -7.09 15.40 0.31
C LEU A 361 -6.03 16.08 -0.54
N THR A 362 -5.95 17.41 -0.44
CA THR A 362 -4.89 18.21 -1.05
C THR A 362 -4.49 19.36 -0.13
N LYS A 363 -3.28 19.89 -0.31
CA LYS A 363 -2.72 21.04 0.43
C LYS A 363 -1.87 21.88 -0.52
N MET A 364 -1.78 23.20 -0.29
CA MET A 364 -0.87 24.07 -1.07
C MET A 364 0.62 23.81 -0.83
N HIS A 365 0.99 23.28 0.34
CA HIS A 365 2.39 23.06 0.70
C HIS A 365 2.65 21.59 1.04
N PHE A 366 3.81 21.11 0.58
CA PHE A 366 4.30 19.75 0.75
C PHE A 366 4.33 19.28 2.21
N SER A 367 4.69 20.17 3.14
CA SER A 367 4.76 19.83 4.56
C SER A 367 3.37 19.44 5.08
N ASN A 368 3.25 18.17 5.47
CA ASN A 368 2.17 17.56 6.28
C ASN A 368 1.02 16.94 5.51
N ILE A 369 1.04 16.88 4.16
CA ILE A 369 -0.08 16.24 3.45
C ILE A 369 -0.27 14.80 3.91
N LEU A 370 0.81 14.01 4.02
CA LEU A 370 0.74 12.62 4.51
C LEU A 370 0.31 12.54 5.99
N ALA A 371 0.75 13.48 6.83
CA ALA A 371 0.33 13.53 8.23
C ALA A 371 -1.16 13.86 8.37
N HIS A 372 -1.68 14.76 7.52
CA HIS A 372 -3.10 15.08 7.45
C HIS A 372 -3.91 13.95 6.81
N THR A 373 -3.36 13.23 5.83
CA THR A 373 -3.96 12.00 5.26
C THR A 373 -4.06 10.91 6.31
N ALA A 374 -3.01 10.72 7.13
CA ALA A 374 -3.04 9.79 8.25
C ALA A 374 -4.04 10.22 9.32
N LEU A 375 -4.04 11.50 9.72
CA LEU A 375 -5.02 12.03 10.67
C LEU A 375 -6.44 11.84 10.16
N PHE A 376 -6.70 12.17 8.89
CA PHE A 376 -8.00 11.94 8.26
C PHE A 376 -8.40 10.47 8.33
N ALA A 377 -7.53 9.55 7.92
CA ALA A 377 -7.85 8.14 7.90
C ALA A 377 -8.13 7.59 9.31
N VAL A 378 -7.41 8.04 10.34
CA VAL A 378 -7.75 7.76 11.75
C VAL A 378 -9.13 8.33 12.10
N SER A 379 -9.37 9.61 11.80
CA SER A 379 -10.61 10.31 12.16
C SER A 379 -11.85 9.74 11.49
N VAL A 380 -11.73 9.15 10.30
CA VAL A 380 -12.86 8.53 9.59
C VAL A 380 -12.95 7.00 9.80
N GLY A 381 -12.15 6.45 10.72
CA GLY A 381 -12.14 5.00 11.01
C GLY A 381 -11.67 4.15 9.83
N TYR A 382 -10.89 4.73 8.91
CA TYR A 382 -10.28 3.97 7.82
C TYR A 382 -9.08 3.18 8.38
N PRO A 383 -9.03 1.85 8.19
CA PRO A 383 -7.95 1.03 8.73
C PRO A 383 -6.62 1.44 8.10
N LEU A 384 -5.82 2.18 8.88
CA LEU A 384 -4.42 2.39 8.57
C LEU A 384 -3.62 1.20 9.09
N PRO A 385 -2.68 0.63 8.32
CA PRO A 385 -1.60 -0.10 8.94
C PRO A 385 -0.86 0.89 9.88
N PRO A 386 -0.34 0.41 11.02
CA PRO A 386 0.26 1.27 12.02
C PRO A 386 1.31 2.20 11.40
N PHE A 387 1.08 3.51 11.55
CA PHE A 387 1.98 4.57 11.12
C PHE A 387 3.20 4.56 12.06
N GLN A 388 4.33 3.97 11.63
CA GLN A 388 5.61 4.22 12.29
C GLN A 388 6.15 5.58 11.77
N PRO A 389 6.39 6.58 12.66
CA PRO A 389 7.05 7.81 12.26
C PRO A 389 8.52 7.55 11.88
N SER A 390 9.00 8.38 10.95
CA SER A 390 10.37 8.62 10.48
C SER A 390 11.54 7.72 10.94
N CYS A 391 12.32 7.28 9.96
CA CYS A 391 13.63 6.62 10.11
C CYS A 391 14.75 7.57 10.59
N THR A 392 14.50 8.49 11.52
CA THR A 392 15.54 9.42 11.99
C THR A 392 15.77 9.49 13.50
N ASP A 393 15.08 8.74 14.35
CA ASP A 393 15.44 8.63 15.77
C ASP A 393 15.39 7.18 16.26
N LEU A 394 16.53 6.49 16.18
CA LEU A 394 16.77 5.14 16.70
C LEU A 394 16.99 5.12 18.24
N ASN A 395 16.43 6.05 18.99
CA ASN A 395 16.54 6.11 20.45
C ASN A 395 15.37 6.86 21.09
N GLN A 396 14.24 6.18 21.33
CA GLN A 396 13.35 6.31 22.50
C GLN A 396 11.97 5.71 22.19
N ALA A 397 11.71 4.52 22.70
CA ALA A 397 10.36 3.96 22.78
C ALA A 397 9.74 4.34 24.13
N SER A 398 8.64 5.09 24.13
CA SER A 398 7.78 5.23 25.32
C SER A 398 6.30 5.28 24.94
N ALA A 399 5.60 4.25 25.43
CA ALA A 399 4.15 4.10 25.71
C ALA A 399 3.13 4.21 24.55
N LEU A 400 2.50 3.07 24.25
CA LEU A 400 1.26 2.91 23.47
C LEU A 400 0.03 3.33 24.32
N PRO A 401 -1.01 3.95 23.75
CA PRO A 401 -2.33 4.01 24.37
C PRO A 401 -3.12 2.72 24.12
N SER A 402 -3.94 2.37 25.10
CA SER A 402 -4.62 1.09 25.31
C SER A 402 -6.09 1.05 24.83
N HIS A 403 -6.56 -0.15 24.48
CA HIS A 403 -7.95 -0.65 24.34
C HIS A 403 -8.73 -0.18 23.09
N ASP A 404 -9.34 -1.02 22.21
CA ASP A 404 -9.70 -2.44 22.24
C ASP A 404 -9.82 -3.01 20.81
N GLU A 405 -9.04 -4.04 20.47
CA GLU A 405 -9.43 -5.17 19.59
C GLU A 405 -8.38 -6.27 19.78
N VAL A 406 -8.45 -6.97 20.93
CA VAL A 406 -7.63 -8.15 21.19
C VAL A 406 -8.22 -9.30 20.39
N SER A 407 -7.54 -9.72 19.32
CA SER A 407 -7.77 -11.05 18.75
C SER A 407 -7.43 -12.04 19.86
N GLU A 408 -8.43 -12.72 20.44
CA GLU A 408 -8.21 -13.67 21.53
C GLU A 408 -7.13 -14.69 21.13
N LEU A 409 -6.10 -14.80 21.96
CA LEU A 409 -5.13 -15.90 21.89
C LEU A 409 -5.93 -17.21 22.02
N GLN A 410 -5.94 -18.04 20.98
CA GLN A 410 -6.64 -19.32 20.98
C GLN A 410 -5.63 -20.46 21.09
N ALA A 411 -5.97 -21.47 21.89
CA ALA A 411 -5.20 -22.70 22.00
C ALA A 411 -5.24 -23.51 20.68
N PRO A 412 -4.18 -24.28 20.37
CA PRO A 412 -4.08 -24.99 19.09
C PRO A 412 -5.05 -26.17 18.95
N ILE A 413 -5.57 -26.70 20.06
CA ILE A 413 -6.49 -27.83 20.12
C ILE A 413 -7.48 -27.64 21.28
N ASP A 414 -8.68 -28.22 21.14
CA ASP A 414 -9.72 -28.14 22.15
C ASP A 414 -9.27 -28.77 23.49
N GLY A 415 -9.71 -28.17 24.59
CA GLY A 415 -9.39 -28.65 25.94
C GLY A 415 -8.02 -28.21 26.47
N PHE A 416 -7.32 -27.32 25.75
CA PHE A 416 -6.10 -26.66 26.22
C PHE A 416 -6.33 -25.17 26.46
N ASP A 417 -5.74 -24.64 27.52
CA ASP A 417 -5.66 -23.20 27.78
C ASP A 417 -4.38 -22.62 27.17
N ILE A 418 -4.38 -21.34 26.82
CA ILE A 418 -3.19 -20.66 26.29
C ILE A 418 -2.50 -19.83 27.37
N VAL A 419 -1.17 -19.93 27.41
CA VAL A 419 -0.33 -19.16 28.33
C VAL A 419 0.75 -18.40 27.56
N ILE A 420 1.22 -17.30 28.12
CA ILE A 420 2.35 -16.55 27.54
C ILE A 420 3.65 -17.17 28.10
N PRO A 421 4.56 -17.69 27.26
CA PRO A 421 5.81 -18.24 27.75
C PRO A 421 6.74 -17.16 28.28
N GLN A 422 7.54 -17.51 29.29
CA GLN A 422 8.58 -16.67 29.86
C GLN A 422 9.98 -17.22 29.52
N TRP A 423 10.93 -16.30 29.35
CA TRP A 423 12.25 -16.54 28.80
C TRP A 423 13.31 -15.99 29.75
N GLU A 424 14.07 -16.88 30.39
CA GLU A 424 15.30 -16.46 31.07
C GLU A 424 16.42 -16.36 30.03
N VAL A 425 16.80 -15.14 29.63
CA VAL A 425 17.76 -14.84 28.56
C VAL A 425 18.82 -13.83 29.01
N GLN A 426 19.92 -13.70 28.28
CA GLN A 426 20.96 -12.68 28.51
C GLN A 426 21.10 -11.82 27.26
N ALA A 427 21.21 -10.50 27.40
CA ALA A 427 21.39 -9.60 26.26
C ALA A 427 22.81 -9.59 25.70
N ALA A 428 23.81 -9.95 26.49
CA ALA A 428 25.19 -10.18 26.05
C ALA A 428 25.82 -11.36 26.81
N PRO A 429 26.85 -12.03 26.28
CA PRO A 429 27.51 -13.12 26.98
C PRO A 429 27.96 -12.72 28.38
N GLY A 430 27.42 -13.38 29.41
CA GLY A 430 27.75 -13.10 30.81
C GLY A 430 27.06 -11.87 31.43
N SER A 431 26.11 -11.24 30.73
CA SER A 431 25.29 -10.14 31.28
C SER A 431 24.32 -10.62 32.36
N GLU A 432 23.67 -9.67 33.04
CA GLU A 432 22.53 -9.98 33.91
C GLU A 432 21.46 -10.77 33.13
N LYS A 433 20.81 -11.71 33.82
CA LYS A 433 19.72 -12.52 33.26
C LYS A 433 18.44 -11.70 33.29
N LEU A 434 17.73 -11.67 32.16
CA LEU A 434 16.46 -10.99 31.95
C LEU A 434 15.35 -12.02 31.83
N ILE A 435 14.16 -11.70 32.35
CA ILE A 435 12.95 -12.50 32.13
C ILE A 435 12.06 -11.75 31.15
N LEU A 436 12.01 -12.24 29.91
CA LEU A 436 11.16 -11.67 28.85
C LEU A 436 9.95 -12.58 28.59
N ALA A 437 8.83 -12.03 28.14
CA ALA A 437 7.61 -12.81 27.89
C ALA A 437 7.11 -12.61 26.46
N GLY A 438 6.67 -13.69 25.80
CA GLY A 438 6.19 -13.62 24.41
C GLY A 438 6.77 -14.69 23.51
N THR A 439 6.56 -14.58 22.20
CA THR A 439 7.14 -15.51 21.22
C THR A 439 8.65 -15.29 21.06
N VAL A 440 9.35 -16.25 20.45
CA VAL A 440 10.78 -16.15 20.18
C VAL A 440 11.12 -14.93 19.32
N GLU A 441 10.23 -14.54 18.41
CA GLU A 441 10.41 -13.34 17.58
C GLU A 441 10.34 -12.06 18.41
N GLN A 442 9.42 -12.00 19.38
CA GLN A 442 9.29 -10.87 20.30
C GLN A 442 10.51 -10.76 21.23
N VAL A 443 10.94 -11.89 21.79
CA VAL A 443 12.10 -11.97 22.67
C VAL A 443 13.39 -11.62 21.92
N LEU A 444 13.56 -12.10 20.69
CA LEU A 444 14.72 -11.75 19.87
C LEU A 444 14.72 -10.26 19.52
N SER A 445 13.56 -9.69 19.21
CA SER A 445 13.42 -8.25 18.96
C SER A 445 13.79 -7.41 20.19
N GLU A 446 13.37 -7.83 21.39
CA GLU A 446 13.74 -7.16 22.65
C GLU A 446 15.25 -7.30 22.95
N LEU A 447 15.81 -8.49 22.76
CA LEU A 447 17.25 -8.73 22.95
C LEU A 447 18.11 -7.92 21.96
N GLN A 448 17.68 -7.79 20.71
CA GLN A 448 18.35 -6.97 19.69
C GLN A 448 18.20 -5.47 19.97
N ALA A 449 17.10 -5.05 20.60
CA ALA A 449 16.94 -3.66 21.07
C ALA A 449 17.89 -3.35 22.24
N ILE A 450 18.16 -4.31 23.13
CA ILE A 450 19.10 -4.14 24.25
C ILE A 450 20.56 -4.25 23.75
N ASN A 451 20.83 -5.18 22.84
CA ASN A 451 22.14 -5.38 22.23
C ASN A 451 22.02 -5.51 20.71
N PRO A 452 22.26 -4.44 19.95
CA PRO A 452 22.23 -4.49 18.48
C PRO A 452 23.19 -5.52 17.86
N ASN A 453 24.26 -5.88 18.57
CA ASN A 453 25.24 -6.89 18.15
C ASN A 453 24.94 -8.29 18.71
N TYR A 454 23.72 -8.53 19.25
CA TYR A 454 23.34 -9.81 19.88
C TYR A 454 23.71 -11.03 19.04
N ALA A 455 23.46 -10.97 17.73
CA ALA A 455 23.78 -12.07 16.83
C ALA A 455 25.30 -12.33 16.76
N GLU A 456 26.12 -11.29 16.65
CA GLU A 456 27.58 -11.42 16.60
C GLU A 456 28.15 -11.88 17.94
N ASP A 457 27.70 -11.29 19.04
CA ASP A 457 28.19 -11.57 20.39
C ASP A 457 27.91 -13.01 20.83
N PHE A 458 26.79 -13.59 20.39
CA PHE A 458 26.45 -14.99 20.65
C PHE A 458 26.81 -15.93 19.50
N GLY A 459 27.45 -15.44 18.43
CA GLY A 459 27.85 -16.23 17.26
C GLY A 459 26.68 -16.88 16.52
N LEU A 460 25.55 -16.17 16.41
CA LEU A 460 24.31 -16.62 15.80
C LEU A 460 24.27 -16.23 14.33
N ASP A 461 24.12 -17.22 13.46
CA ASP A 461 23.92 -17.01 12.03
C ASP A 461 22.45 -17.29 11.65
N PHE A 462 21.68 -16.22 11.48
CA PHE A 462 20.27 -16.31 11.10
C PHE A 462 20.05 -16.42 9.58
N GLU A 463 21.10 -16.34 8.75
CA GLU A 463 21.00 -16.34 7.28
C GLU A 463 21.52 -17.62 6.60
N LEU A 464 22.47 -18.36 7.20
CA LEU A 464 22.95 -19.62 6.63
C LEU A 464 22.01 -20.81 6.94
N PRO A 465 21.88 -21.82 6.05
CA PRO A 465 21.27 -23.10 6.41
C PRO A 465 21.97 -23.61 7.67
N SER A 466 21.21 -24.00 8.70
CA SER A 466 21.83 -24.59 9.90
C SER A 466 22.73 -25.75 9.46
N PRO A 467 23.97 -25.86 9.95
CA PRO A 467 24.75 -27.07 9.73
C PRO A 467 23.92 -28.26 10.18
N ALA A 468 24.01 -29.38 9.45
CA ALA A 468 23.29 -30.60 9.75
C ALA A 468 23.42 -30.89 11.25
N VAL A 469 22.32 -30.69 11.97
CA VAL A 469 22.26 -30.76 13.42
C VAL A 469 22.75 -32.16 13.81
N HIS A 470 23.78 -32.23 14.66
CA HIS A 470 24.04 -33.45 15.42
C HIS A 470 22.71 -33.88 16.01
N LYS A 471 22.12 -34.99 15.52
CA LYS A 471 20.85 -35.55 16.01
C LYS A 471 20.86 -35.50 17.54
N ARG A 472 20.12 -34.55 18.12
CA ARG A 472 19.77 -34.61 19.54
C ARG A 472 18.62 -35.60 19.62
N ASN A 473 18.79 -36.63 20.44
CA ASN A 473 17.87 -37.76 20.49
C ASN A 473 16.63 -37.49 21.38
N ASP A 474 16.25 -36.21 21.56
CA ASP A 474 15.21 -35.83 22.52
C ASP A 474 13.81 -36.35 22.12
N PHE A 475 13.56 -36.52 20.82
CA PHE A 475 12.35 -37.12 20.27
C PHE A 475 12.60 -38.47 19.56
N ASP A 476 13.72 -39.13 19.82
CA ASP A 476 14.00 -40.44 19.21
C ASP A 476 13.00 -41.49 19.73
N GLY A 477 12.29 -42.15 18.82
CA GLY A 477 11.19 -43.08 19.14
C GLY A 477 9.93 -42.42 19.73
N ALA A 478 9.81 -41.09 19.69
CA ALA A 478 8.61 -40.38 20.13
C ALA A 478 7.42 -40.66 19.20
N ALA A 479 6.22 -40.74 19.78
CA ALA A 479 4.99 -40.78 18.98
C ALA A 479 4.68 -39.40 18.39
N PHE A 480 4.09 -39.39 17.20
CA PHE A 480 3.56 -38.17 16.56
C PHE A 480 2.21 -38.46 15.89
N ALA A 481 1.43 -37.40 15.70
CA ALA A 481 0.16 -37.41 14.97
C ALA A 481 0.10 -36.24 14.01
N CYS A 482 -0.49 -36.45 12.83
CA CYS A 482 -0.60 -35.43 11.79
C CYS A 482 -2.05 -34.96 11.66
N ASN A 483 -2.23 -33.76 11.11
CA ASN A 483 -3.54 -33.14 10.91
C ASN A 483 -4.34 -32.96 12.22
N VAL A 484 -3.66 -32.53 13.29
CA VAL A 484 -4.21 -32.43 14.65
C VAL A 484 -5.00 -31.14 14.83
N THR A 485 -4.47 -30.01 14.35
CA THR A 485 -5.15 -28.71 14.44
C THR A 485 -6.22 -28.54 13.36
N LYS A 486 -6.22 -29.40 12.33
CA LYS A 486 -7.06 -29.32 11.12
C LYS A 486 -6.82 -28.03 10.31
N ALA A 487 -5.72 -27.35 10.57
CA ALA A 487 -5.37 -26.07 9.96
C ALA A 487 -3.88 -26.06 9.65
N MET A 488 -3.53 -26.24 8.38
CA MET A 488 -2.13 -26.41 7.98
C MET A 488 -1.36 -25.08 7.91
N ALA A 489 -0.13 -25.11 8.42
CA ALA A 489 0.85 -24.03 8.39
C ALA A 489 1.86 -24.20 7.26
N ASP A 490 2.51 -23.11 6.84
CA ASP A 490 3.59 -23.16 5.85
C ASP A 490 4.84 -23.77 6.48
N GLN A 491 5.29 -24.90 5.95
CA GLN A 491 6.44 -25.64 6.48
C GLN A 491 7.71 -24.78 6.53
N ARG A 492 7.93 -23.88 5.56
CA ARG A 492 9.12 -23.00 5.51
C ARG A 492 9.14 -22.04 6.68
N ILE A 493 7.96 -21.57 7.09
CA ILE A 493 7.83 -20.65 8.24
C ILE A 493 8.03 -21.40 9.56
N ILE A 494 7.54 -22.64 9.68
CA ILE A 494 7.81 -23.47 10.86
C ILE A 494 9.31 -23.77 10.99
N VAL A 495 10.00 -24.09 9.88
CA VAL A 495 11.47 -24.26 9.86
C VAL A 495 12.18 -23.00 10.32
N LYS A 496 11.73 -21.82 9.87
CA LYS A 496 12.29 -20.53 10.29
C LYS A 496 12.07 -20.27 11.78
N GLY A 497 10.87 -20.53 12.32
CA GLY A 497 10.58 -20.43 13.75
C GLY A 497 11.45 -21.37 14.59
N ALA A 498 11.62 -22.63 14.16
CA ALA A 498 12.52 -23.59 14.79
C ALA A 498 13.98 -23.12 14.78
N LYS A 499 14.43 -22.45 13.71
CA LYS A 499 15.76 -21.83 13.65
C LYS A 499 15.91 -20.72 14.70
N TYR A 500 14.92 -19.85 14.86
CA TYR A 500 14.95 -18.81 15.89
C TYR A 500 14.97 -19.38 17.30
N LEU A 501 14.16 -20.41 17.58
CA LEU A 501 14.13 -21.12 18.86
C LEU A 501 15.51 -21.70 19.25
N ARG A 502 16.31 -22.13 18.26
CA ARG A 502 17.70 -22.61 18.50
C ARG A 502 18.71 -21.49 18.70
N GLY A 503 18.45 -20.33 18.08
CA GLY A 503 19.34 -19.17 18.15
C GLY A 503 19.33 -18.52 19.52
N VAL A 504 18.16 -18.38 20.15
CA VAL A 504 18.03 -17.72 21.45
C VAL A 504 18.65 -18.56 22.56
N LYS A 505 19.61 -17.98 23.30
CA LYS A 505 20.24 -18.61 24.47
C LYS A 505 19.43 -18.30 25.72
N GLY A 506 18.80 -19.32 26.29
CA GLY A 506 17.99 -19.17 27.49
C GLY A 506 17.19 -20.42 27.84
N LYS A 507 16.49 -20.35 28.99
CA LYS A 507 15.62 -21.42 29.47
C LYS A 507 14.14 -21.01 29.36
N PRO A 508 13.29 -21.81 28.69
CA PRO A 508 11.85 -21.63 28.72
C PRO A 508 11.30 -21.95 30.10
N HIS A 509 10.38 -21.13 30.60
CA HIS A 509 9.52 -21.45 31.74
C HIS A 509 8.07 -21.60 31.29
N HIS A 510 7.45 -22.73 31.64
CA HIS A 510 6.02 -22.99 31.47
C HIS A 510 5.30 -22.96 32.82
N PRO A 511 4.24 -22.15 32.99
CA PRO A 511 3.46 -22.14 34.23
C PRO A 511 2.75 -23.49 34.47
N PRO A 512 2.35 -23.78 35.72
CA PRO A 512 1.67 -25.02 36.08
C PRO A 512 0.26 -25.07 35.49
N GLY A 513 -0.12 -26.23 34.94
CA GLY A 513 -1.47 -26.50 34.48
C GLY A 513 -1.50 -27.69 33.52
N PRO A 514 -2.23 -28.77 33.81
CA PRO A 514 -2.42 -29.82 32.83
C PRO A 514 -3.24 -29.23 31.68
N ASN A 515 -2.83 -29.51 30.44
CA ASN A 515 -3.43 -29.00 29.22
C ASN A 515 -3.28 -27.48 29.04
N THR A 516 -2.06 -26.97 29.22
CA THR A 516 -1.74 -25.57 28.89
C THR A 516 -0.75 -25.53 27.73
N CYS A 517 -0.93 -24.63 26.78
CA CYS A 517 -0.07 -24.43 25.63
C CYS A 517 0.50 -23.01 25.61
N ALA A 518 1.80 -22.89 25.47
CA ALA A 518 2.49 -21.64 25.19
C ALA A 518 2.74 -21.51 23.68
N ARG A 519 2.33 -20.40 23.08
CA ARG A 519 2.68 -20.08 21.68
C ARG A 519 4.10 -19.52 21.65
N VAL A 520 5.07 -20.33 21.25
CA VAL A 520 6.50 -20.00 21.34
C VAL A 520 7.06 -19.40 20.05
N SER A 521 6.40 -19.60 18.92
CA SER A 521 6.70 -18.91 17.65
C SER A 521 5.39 -18.68 16.91
N CYS A 522 5.25 -17.51 16.29
CA CYS A 522 4.10 -17.19 15.45
C CYS A 522 4.50 -16.15 14.41
N SER A 523 4.51 -16.53 13.12
CA SER A 523 4.64 -15.58 12.03
C SER A 523 3.95 -16.11 10.78
N TRP A 524 3.52 -15.22 9.87
CA TRP A 524 2.92 -15.62 8.57
C TRP A 524 1.83 -16.71 8.69
N LYS A 525 0.95 -16.56 9.68
CA LYS A 525 -0.11 -17.51 10.03
C LYS A 525 0.35 -18.93 10.39
N SER A 526 1.60 -19.11 10.77
CA SER A 526 2.21 -20.40 11.11
C SER A 526 2.78 -20.31 12.52
N ALA A 527 2.41 -21.24 13.39
CA ALA A 527 2.80 -21.21 14.79
C ALA A 527 3.35 -22.54 15.29
N ILE A 528 4.21 -22.41 16.30
CA ILE A 528 4.75 -23.51 17.09
C ILE A 528 4.26 -23.30 18.53
N TRP A 529 3.61 -24.32 19.08
CA TRP A 529 3.19 -24.32 20.48
C TRP A 529 3.96 -25.36 21.27
N TRP A 530 4.28 -25.01 22.50
CA TRP A 530 4.81 -25.89 23.52
C TRP A 530 3.72 -26.13 24.56
N CYS A 531 3.26 -27.37 24.72
CA CYS A 531 2.17 -27.69 25.62
C CYS A 531 2.61 -28.58 26.78
N SER A 532 2.21 -28.23 27.99
CA SER A 532 2.41 -29.02 29.20
C SER A 532 1.20 -29.91 29.49
N HIS A 533 1.46 -31.17 29.80
CA HIS A 533 0.46 -32.12 30.34
C HIS A 533 0.64 -32.34 31.84
N ALA A 534 1.58 -31.63 32.47
CA ALA A 534 1.93 -31.78 33.88
C ALA A 534 1.26 -30.72 34.75
N GLN A 535 0.93 -31.09 35.99
CA GLN A 535 0.34 -30.18 36.99
C GLN A 535 1.36 -29.26 37.67
N THR A 536 2.66 -29.51 37.48
CA THR A 536 3.75 -28.69 38.02
C THR A 536 4.34 -27.79 36.94
N PRO A 537 4.94 -26.63 37.30
CA PRO A 537 5.66 -25.79 36.35
C PRO A 537 6.79 -26.59 35.69
N ARG A 538 7.16 -26.20 34.47
CA ARG A 538 8.19 -26.90 33.71
C ARG A 538 9.19 -25.94 33.11
N ASP A 539 10.46 -26.21 33.40
CA ASP A 539 11.59 -25.58 32.74
C ASP A 539 12.20 -26.56 31.74
N LEU A 540 12.65 -26.04 30.59
CA LEU A 540 13.51 -26.79 29.69
C LEU A 540 14.92 -26.20 29.72
N ASP A 541 15.91 -27.00 29.32
CA ASP A 541 17.29 -26.53 29.25
C ASP A 541 17.54 -25.60 28.06
N SER A 542 16.72 -25.70 27.01
CA SER A 542 16.71 -24.76 25.90
C SER A 542 15.42 -24.82 25.09
N PHE A 543 15.07 -23.71 24.42
CA PHE A 543 14.04 -23.68 23.38
C PHE A 543 14.41 -24.55 22.16
N GLY A 544 15.68 -24.92 22.01
CA GLY A 544 16.13 -25.91 21.03
C GLY A 544 15.42 -27.25 21.16
N MET A 545 15.02 -27.65 22.38
CA MET A 545 14.24 -28.87 22.58
C MET A 545 12.85 -28.78 21.93
N ILE A 546 12.24 -27.59 21.93
CA ILE A 546 10.94 -27.37 21.26
C ILE A 546 11.12 -27.38 19.74
N ALA A 547 12.22 -26.80 19.24
CA ALA A 547 12.58 -26.84 17.83
C ALA A 547 12.80 -28.28 17.33
N ASP A 548 13.41 -29.15 18.16
CA ASP A 548 13.62 -30.55 17.83
C ASP A 548 12.28 -31.31 17.70
N GLY A 549 11.28 -30.95 18.52
CA GLY A 549 9.92 -31.48 18.36
C GLY A 549 9.22 -30.99 17.08
N ALA A 550 9.41 -29.73 16.69
CA ALA A 550 8.89 -29.21 15.41
C ALA A 550 9.52 -29.94 14.21
N ASP A 551 10.83 -30.17 14.23
CA ASP A 551 11.52 -30.93 13.19
C ASP A 551 11.09 -32.40 13.16
N HIS A 552 10.82 -33.01 14.31
CA HIS A 552 10.28 -34.37 14.37
C HIS A 552 8.90 -34.45 13.69
N ILE A 553 8.03 -33.45 13.89
CA ILE A 553 6.74 -33.38 13.18
C ILE A 553 6.97 -33.18 11.68
N ILE A 554 7.89 -32.30 11.27
CA ILE A 554 8.21 -32.06 9.85
C ILE A 554 8.68 -33.36 9.17
N GLN A 555 9.48 -34.18 9.85
CA GLN A 555 9.98 -35.44 9.32
C GLN A 555 8.91 -36.54 9.31
N GLY A 556 8.09 -36.63 10.36
CA GLY A 556 7.08 -37.67 10.52
C GLY A 556 5.80 -37.42 9.72
N CYS A 557 5.37 -36.17 9.60
CA CYS A 557 4.13 -35.76 8.94
C CYS A 557 4.32 -35.31 7.49
N GLN A 558 5.42 -35.68 6.83
CA GLN A 558 5.66 -35.33 5.43
C GLN A 558 4.48 -35.75 4.55
N THR A 559 3.74 -34.75 4.09
CA THR A 559 2.86 -34.86 2.93
C THR A 559 3.65 -34.36 1.72
N ASN A 560 3.32 -34.76 0.49
CA ASN A 560 3.93 -34.20 -0.73
C ASN A 560 3.56 -32.70 -0.95
N SER A 561 3.29 -31.93 0.11
CA SER A 561 2.79 -30.56 0.09
C SER A 561 3.67 -29.64 0.95
N GLU A 562 3.71 -28.35 0.62
CA GLU A 562 4.42 -27.31 1.39
C GLU A 562 3.78 -27.00 2.76
N TRP A 563 2.77 -27.78 3.17
CA TRP A 563 1.92 -27.52 4.32
C TRP A 563 2.08 -28.59 5.40
N ILE A 564 2.13 -28.16 6.66
CA ILE A 564 2.34 -29.02 7.81
C ILE A 564 1.32 -28.76 8.93
N ASP A 565 0.86 -29.83 9.56
CA ASP A 565 0.03 -29.81 10.76
C ASP A 565 0.30 -31.09 11.55
N GLY A 566 0.62 -30.96 12.83
CA GLY A 566 0.86 -32.14 13.65
C GLY A 566 1.28 -31.84 15.09
N GLN A 567 1.36 -32.92 15.86
CA GLN A 567 1.75 -32.93 17.25
C GLN A 567 2.75 -34.06 17.50
N THR A 568 3.73 -33.83 18.37
CA THR A 568 4.63 -34.87 18.88
C THR A 568 4.72 -34.81 20.40
N TRP A 569 4.86 -35.95 21.05
CA TRP A 569 4.90 -36.05 22.51
C TRP A 569 6.31 -36.37 23.01
N HIS A 570 6.78 -35.61 23.99
CA HIS A 570 8.00 -35.89 24.69
C HIS A 570 7.73 -36.87 25.85
N LYS A 571 8.71 -37.71 26.19
CA LYS A 571 8.63 -38.70 27.28
C LYS A 571 8.35 -38.09 28.67
N ASP A 572 8.64 -36.81 28.83
CA ASP A 572 8.49 -36.09 30.10
C ASP A 572 7.15 -35.33 30.21
N ASN A 573 6.06 -35.86 29.65
CA ASN A 573 4.70 -35.29 29.77
C ASN A 573 4.56 -33.84 29.27
N TRP A 574 5.13 -33.54 28.10
CA TRP A 574 4.87 -32.31 27.34
C TRP A 574 4.87 -32.62 25.84
N SER A 575 4.36 -31.71 25.01
CA SER A 575 4.29 -31.90 23.55
C SER A 575 4.61 -30.63 22.78
N VAL A 576 4.94 -30.80 21.50
CA VAL A 576 5.00 -29.71 20.52
C VAL A 576 3.86 -29.86 19.54
N ILE A 577 3.22 -28.76 19.17
CA ILE A 577 2.20 -28.69 18.12
C ILE A 577 2.65 -27.67 17.09
N VAL A 578 2.44 -27.97 15.81
CA VAL A 578 2.63 -27.04 14.69
C VAL A 578 1.34 -26.98 13.87
N GLY A 579 0.97 -25.78 13.43
CA GLY A 579 -0.30 -25.55 12.76
C GLY A 579 -0.57 -24.08 12.51
N ARG A 580 -1.67 -23.79 11.84
CA ARG A 580 -2.04 -22.43 11.43
C ARG A 580 -2.60 -21.64 12.62
N ALA A 581 -2.15 -20.40 12.79
CA ALA A 581 -2.65 -19.49 13.82
C ALA A 581 -2.80 -18.06 13.29
N ASN A 582 -3.51 -17.20 14.00
CA ASN A 582 -3.45 -15.77 13.74
C ASN A 582 -2.23 -15.17 14.49
N CYS A 583 -1.21 -14.80 13.72
CA CYS A 583 -0.02 -14.05 14.13
C CYS A 583 -0.17 -12.64 13.55
#